data_AF-A0A1F2XAL5-F1
#
_entry.id   AF-A0A1F2XAL5-F1
#
_cell.length_a   1.000
_cell.length_b   1.000
_cell.length_c   1.000
_cell.angle_alpha   90.00
_cell.angle_beta   90.00
_cell.angle_gamma   90.00
#
_symmetry.space_group_name_H-M   'P 1'
#
loop_
_entity.id
_entity.type
_entity.pdbx_description
1 polymer ?
#
loop_
_entity_poly.entity_id
_entity_poly.type
_entity_poly.pdbx_seq_one_letter_code
_entity_poly.pdbx_strand_id
1 'polypeptide(L)'
;MVHPLVESWHAAARDLLPPGAEVWDGHTHTGSADPDGFHNTDAALLGALDRAGHAGAVVFTSADSHGYRANNERILAEAATSGGRLIPFARLDPKSAAVADEAARCLGDGHRGFKLHPRAEGFTIDHPGVAKVAAVAAERKVPIVIHAGRGIPPLGEQALTLLDDHPGLVIILAHAGISDLSWIARESRSRPGLMFDTSWWNAADLGFLFANVDVSQIVYASDMPYWDPQVAATLTARSAVQAGLTGQAITAVFGGNLKRALDGRARSAPLGFGLPGYADPMLLRVAANLYTALGTVFNGALMIEGIDLAVRAAETGPTPYAGLLRAITVTVSAAADLGDAHPFEAAGLLMIACSAALTPAAPIPDLGWVTA
;
A
#
# COMPACT_ATOMS: atom_id res chain seq x y z
N MET A 1 -14.74 -1.36 15.35
CA MET A 1 -14.32 0.05 15.52
C MET A 1 -12.82 0.10 15.35
N VAL A 2 -12.27 1.21 14.88
CA VAL A 2 -10.80 1.38 14.77
C VAL A 2 -10.27 1.83 16.13
N HIS A 3 -9.09 1.36 16.53
CA HIS A 3 -8.50 1.73 17.81
C HIS A 3 -8.26 3.26 17.89
N PRO A 4 -8.59 3.96 19.00
CA PRO A 4 -8.41 5.42 19.11
C PRO A 4 -6.98 5.92 18.88
N LEU A 5 -5.97 5.08 19.18
CA LEU A 5 -4.58 5.40 18.86
C LEU A 5 -4.32 5.43 17.34
N VAL A 6 -4.91 4.50 16.56
CA VAL A 6 -4.79 4.53 15.09
C VAL A 6 -5.38 5.84 14.56
N GLU A 7 -6.55 6.25 15.07
CA GLU A 7 -7.17 7.52 14.68
C GLU A 7 -6.30 8.73 15.04
N SER A 8 -5.67 8.72 16.23
CA SER A 8 -4.79 9.80 16.70
C SER A 8 -3.54 9.92 15.83
N TRP A 9 -2.86 8.80 15.55
CA TRP A 9 -1.69 8.77 14.67
C TRP A 9 -2.05 9.19 13.24
N HIS A 10 -3.19 8.74 12.73
CA HIS A 10 -3.69 9.12 11.42
C HIS A 10 -4.04 10.61 11.35
N ALA A 11 -4.63 11.19 12.39
CA ALA A 11 -4.88 12.62 12.45
C ALA A 11 -3.57 13.42 12.31
N ALA A 12 -2.53 13.06 13.08
CA ALA A 12 -1.21 13.68 12.96
C ALA A 12 -0.56 13.48 11.57
N ALA A 13 -0.81 12.34 10.93
CA ALA A 13 -0.35 12.07 9.57
C ALA A 13 -1.12 12.86 8.51
N ARG A 14 -2.43 13.07 8.69
CA ARG A 14 -3.26 13.87 7.78
C ARG A 14 -2.85 15.33 7.76
N ASP A 15 -2.39 15.87 8.87
CA ASP A 15 -1.88 17.25 8.96
C ASP A 15 -0.61 17.47 8.11
N LEU A 16 0.06 16.40 7.68
CA LEU A 16 1.18 16.47 6.73
C LEU A 16 0.72 16.68 5.28
N LEU A 17 -0.56 16.42 4.97
CA LEU A 17 -1.10 16.59 3.63
C LEU A 17 -1.37 18.07 3.37
N PRO A 18 -0.99 18.61 2.20
CA PRO A 18 -1.32 19.99 1.85
C PRO A 18 -2.84 20.24 1.88
N PRO A 19 -3.29 21.46 2.24
CA PRO A 19 -4.70 21.81 2.20
C PRO A 19 -5.32 21.50 0.83
N GLY A 20 -6.45 20.80 0.83
CA GLY A 20 -7.16 20.40 -0.39
C GLY A 20 -6.56 19.21 -1.15
N ALA A 21 -5.53 18.54 -0.58
CA ALA A 21 -5.05 17.27 -1.15
C ALA A 21 -6.15 16.20 -1.06
N GLU A 22 -6.56 15.67 -2.21
CA GLU A 22 -7.49 14.55 -2.28
C GLU A 22 -6.71 13.22 -2.24
N VAL A 23 -7.01 12.40 -1.22
CA VAL A 23 -6.42 11.06 -1.08
C VAL A 23 -7.24 10.04 -1.85
N TRP A 24 -6.58 9.28 -2.72
CA TRP A 24 -7.15 8.17 -3.48
C TRP A 24 -6.32 6.91 -3.27
N ASP A 25 -6.96 5.85 -2.80
CA ASP A 25 -6.30 4.56 -2.56
C ASP A 25 -6.15 3.77 -3.88
N GLY A 26 -4.92 3.40 -4.22
CA GLY A 26 -4.63 2.67 -5.46
C GLY A 26 -4.88 1.16 -5.44
N HIS A 27 -5.17 0.56 -4.27
CA HIS A 27 -5.24 -0.91 -4.13
C HIS A 27 -6.20 -1.30 -3.01
N THR A 28 -7.42 -1.70 -3.37
CA THR A 28 -8.38 -2.26 -2.41
C THR A 28 -9.17 -3.40 -3.03
N HIS A 29 -9.73 -4.25 -2.19
CA HIS A 29 -10.48 -5.43 -2.60
C HIS A 29 -11.86 -5.48 -1.97
N THR A 30 -12.82 -6.04 -2.71
CA THR A 30 -14.10 -6.52 -2.20
C THR A 30 -14.34 -7.96 -2.66
N GLY A 31 -15.17 -8.70 -1.94
CA GLY A 31 -15.46 -10.11 -2.19
C GLY A 31 -15.23 -10.98 -0.96
N SER A 32 -15.51 -12.28 -1.12
CA SER A 32 -15.52 -13.24 -0.02
C SER A 32 -14.78 -14.55 -0.29
N ALA A 33 -14.19 -14.71 -1.48
CA ALA A 33 -13.50 -15.95 -1.87
C ALA A 33 -11.99 -15.92 -1.58
N ASP A 34 -11.53 -14.96 -0.76
CA ASP A 34 -10.11 -14.75 -0.54
C ASP A 34 -9.41 -15.97 0.10
N PRO A 35 -8.28 -16.46 -0.45
CA PRO A 35 -7.56 -17.61 0.07
C PRO A 35 -7.02 -17.43 1.48
N ASP A 36 -6.76 -16.19 1.90
CA ASP A 36 -6.30 -15.86 3.25
C ASP A 36 -7.46 -15.65 4.22
N GLY A 37 -8.71 -15.88 3.79
CA GLY A 37 -9.91 -15.85 4.61
C GLY A 37 -10.51 -14.46 4.84
N PHE A 38 -10.01 -13.44 4.15
CA PHE A 38 -10.55 -12.08 4.26
C PHE A 38 -11.84 -11.90 3.46
N HIS A 39 -12.73 -11.07 4.02
CA HIS A 39 -14.00 -10.71 3.39
C HIS A 39 -14.19 -9.21 3.49
N ASN A 40 -14.65 -8.59 2.40
CA ASN A 40 -14.94 -7.16 2.39
C ASN A 40 -16.11 -6.83 1.46
N THR A 41 -16.96 -5.91 1.89
CA THR A 41 -18.05 -5.37 1.07
C THR A 41 -17.71 -3.95 0.63
N ASP A 42 -18.38 -3.48 -0.41
CA ASP A 42 -18.33 -2.08 -0.85
C ASP A 42 -18.73 -1.12 0.28
N ALA A 43 -19.77 -1.44 1.05
CA ALA A 43 -20.19 -0.65 2.19
C ALA A 43 -19.12 -0.55 3.29
N ALA A 44 -18.44 -1.67 3.59
CA ALA A 44 -17.35 -1.68 4.56
C ALA A 44 -16.13 -0.89 4.07
N LEU A 45 -15.79 -1.03 2.78
CA LEU A 45 -14.75 -0.26 2.12
C LEU A 45 -15.05 1.25 2.17
N LEU A 46 -16.24 1.68 1.72
CA LEU A 46 -16.65 3.08 1.76
C LEU A 46 -16.62 3.66 3.18
N GLY A 47 -17.10 2.90 4.17
CA GLY A 47 -17.04 3.31 5.57
C GLY A 47 -15.61 3.46 6.10
N ALA A 48 -14.66 2.63 5.63
CA ALA A 48 -13.24 2.79 5.98
C ALA A 48 -12.60 3.99 5.30
N LEU A 49 -12.93 4.24 4.03
CA LEU A 49 -12.49 5.44 3.31
C LEU A 49 -13.01 6.72 3.99
N ASP A 50 -14.26 6.72 4.48
CA ASP A 50 -14.84 7.84 5.22
C ASP A 50 -14.06 8.13 6.51
N ARG A 51 -13.79 7.08 7.31
CA ARG A 51 -13.00 7.22 8.54
C ARG A 51 -11.58 7.71 8.24
N ALA A 52 -11.00 7.30 7.12
CA ALA A 52 -9.66 7.73 6.73
C ALA A 52 -9.63 9.13 6.10
N GLY A 53 -10.77 9.67 5.68
CA GLY A 53 -10.85 10.95 4.97
C GLY A 53 -10.43 10.84 3.50
N HIS A 54 -10.60 9.66 2.90
CA HIS A 54 -10.22 9.39 1.51
C HIS A 54 -11.37 9.73 0.56
N ALA A 55 -11.03 10.35 -0.57
CA ALA A 55 -11.99 10.71 -1.60
C ALA A 55 -12.55 9.46 -2.30
N GLY A 56 -11.70 8.45 -2.53
CA GLY A 56 -12.10 7.21 -3.18
C GLY A 56 -10.97 6.19 -3.28
N ALA A 57 -11.22 5.09 -4.00
CA ALA A 57 -10.29 3.99 -4.17
C ALA A 57 -10.44 3.29 -5.53
N VAL A 58 -9.35 2.72 -6.02
CA VAL A 58 -9.39 1.62 -6.99
C VAL A 58 -9.84 0.35 -6.26
N VAL A 59 -10.83 -0.34 -6.82
CA VAL A 59 -11.39 -1.57 -6.27
C VAL A 59 -11.36 -2.68 -7.32
N PHE A 60 -11.01 -3.88 -6.87
CA PHE A 60 -11.08 -5.12 -7.66
C PHE A 60 -11.46 -6.30 -6.77
N THR A 61 -11.81 -7.43 -7.38
CA THR A 61 -12.19 -8.61 -6.61
C THR A 61 -11.00 -9.29 -5.95
N SER A 62 -11.21 -9.80 -4.73
CA SER A 62 -10.34 -10.83 -4.13
C SER A 62 -10.21 -12.06 -5.04
N ALA A 63 -9.24 -12.93 -4.75
CA ALA A 63 -9.03 -14.12 -5.59
C ALA A 63 -10.26 -15.02 -5.52
N ASP A 64 -10.58 -15.72 -6.61
CA ASP A 64 -11.70 -16.66 -6.67
C ASP A 64 -11.37 -17.81 -7.61
N SER A 65 -11.45 -19.04 -7.10
CA SER A 65 -11.16 -20.26 -7.84
C SER A 65 -12.17 -20.56 -8.97
N HIS A 66 -13.34 -19.92 -8.97
CA HIS A 66 -14.38 -20.11 -9.97
C HIS A 66 -14.28 -19.14 -11.15
N GLY A 67 -13.25 -18.28 -11.16
CA GLY A 67 -12.99 -17.29 -12.20
C GLY A 67 -13.59 -15.91 -11.88
N TYR A 68 -13.34 -14.96 -12.78
CA TYR A 68 -13.50 -13.54 -12.46
C TYR A 68 -14.64 -12.82 -13.16
N ARG A 69 -15.34 -13.42 -14.13
CA ARG A 69 -16.36 -12.72 -14.92
C ARG A 69 -17.50 -12.14 -14.06
N ALA A 70 -18.17 -12.99 -13.28
CA ALA A 70 -19.26 -12.56 -12.41
C ALA A 70 -18.77 -11.61 -11.30
N ASN A 71 -17.55 -11.84 -10.81
CA ASN A 71 -16.93 -10.97 -9.82
C ASN A 71 -16.62 -9.58 -10.39
N ASN A 72 -16.12 -9.47 -11.63
CA ASN A 72 -15.89 -8.20 -12.31
C ASN A 72 -17.21 -7.46 -12.59
N GLU A 73 -18.30 -8.19 -12.92
CA GLU A 73 -19.64 -7.60 -13.03
C GLU A 73 -20.15 -7.04 -11.69
N ARG A 74 -19.90 -7.75 -10.58
CA ARG A 74 -20.16 -7.24 -9.21
C ARG A 74 -19.37 -5.96 -8.92
N ILE A 75 -18.07 -5.93 -9.26
CA ILE A 75 -17.21 -4.75 -9.06
C ILE A 75 -17.76 -3.53 -9.81
N LEU A 76 -18.26 -3.70 -11.04
CA LEU A 76 -18.92 -2.60 -11.76
C LEU A 76 -20.20 -2.12 -11.07
N ALA A 77 -21.02 -3.05 -10.55
CA ALA A 77 -22.24 -2.71 -9.84
C ALA A 77 -21.95 -1.91 -8.56
N GLU A 78 -20.95 -2.33 -7.77
CA GLU A 78 -20.47 -1.62 -6.57
C GLU A 78 -19.92 -0.23 -6.93
N ALA A 79 -19.17 -0.12 -8.03
CA ALA A 79 -18.67 1.18 -8.50
C ALA A 79 -19.81 2.13 -8.92
N ALA A 80 -20.83 1.62 -9.60
CA ALA A 80 -21.97 2.41 -10.08
C ALA A 80 -22.80 3.04 -8.94
N THR A 81 -22.88 2.38 -7.78
CA THR A 81 -23.62 2.88 -6.60
C THR A 81 -22.76 3.70 -5.64
N SER A 82 -21.43 3.74 -5.84
CA SER A 82 -20.48 4.42 -4.94
C SER A 82 -20.48 5.96 -5.01
N GLY A 83 -21.25 6.56 -5.92
CA GLY A 83 -21.19 8.00 -6.18
C GLY A 83 -19.87 8.47 -6.82
N GLY A 84 -19.21 7.58 -7.57
CA GLY A 84 -17.93 7.87 -8.24
C GLY A 84 -16.70 7.72 -7.35
N ARG A 85 -16.86 7.18 -6.13
CA ARG A 85 -15.76 6.98 -5.17
C ARG A 85 -14.99 5.68 -5.40
N LEU A 86 -15.59 4.69 -6.05
CA LEU A 86 -14.94 3.43 -6.37
C LEU A 86 -14.65 3.35 -7.87
N ILE A 87 -13.38 3.07 -8.21
CA ILE A 87 -12.88 2.97 -9.57
C ILE A 87 -12.67 1.48 -9.89
N PRO A 88 -13.49 0.88 -10.77
CA PRO A 88 -13.50 -0.57 -10.97
C PRO A 88 -12.33 -1.02 -11.83
N PHE A 89 -11.52 -1.95 -11.32
CA PHE A 89 -10.50 -2.67 -12.08
C PHE A 89 -10.92 -4.13 -12.24
N ALA A 90 -10.66 -4.69 -13.43
CA ALA A 90 -10.98 -6.09 -13.68
C ALA A 90 -9.81 -6.98 -13.28
N ARG A 91 -10.08 -7.99 -12.45
CA ARG A 91 -9.11 -9.07 -12.19
C ARG A 91 -9.21 -10.08 -13.33
N LEU A 92 -8.06 -10.51 -13.84
CA LEU A 92 -7.97 -11.40 -15.00
C LEU A 92 -7.14 -12.64 -14.67
N ASP A 93 -7.46 -13.77 -15.31
CA ASP A 93 -6.62 -14.97 -15.31
C ASP A 93 -5.88 -15.08 -16.66
N PRO A 94 -4.56 -14.79 -16.71
CA PRO A 94 -3.75 -14.93 -17.92
C PRO A 94 -3.74 -16.32 -18.54
N LYS A 95 -4.08 -17.38 -17.79
CA LYS A 95 -4.12 -18.75 -18.32
C LYS A 95 -5.36 -19.00 -19.18
N SER A 96 -6.38 -18.16 -19.09
CA SER A 96 -7.55 -18.25 -19.96
C SER A 96 -7.18 -17.95 -21.41
N ALA A 97 -7.56 -18.83 -22.33
CA ALA A 97 -7.35 -18.62 -23.77
C ALA A 97 -8.08 -17.35 -24.27
N ALA A 98 -9.18 -16.96 -23.61
CA ALA A 98 -10.00 -15.79 -23.93
C ALA A 98 -9.62 -14.55 -23.10
N VAL A 99 -8.46 -14.52 -22.44
CA VAL A 99 -8.10 -13.40 -21.53
C VAL A 99 -8.07 -12.04 -22.25
N ALA A 100 -7.67 -11.99 -23.51
CA ALA A 100 -7.66 -10.75 -24.31
C ALA A 100 -9.08 -10.23 -24.57
N ASP A 101 -10.00 -11.13 -24.94
CA ASP A 101 -11.41 -10.79 -25.18
C ASP A 101 -12.09 -10.35 -23.88
N GLU A 102 -11.78 -11.03 -22.77
CA GLU A 102 -12.29 -10.65 -21.45
C GLU A 102 -11.75 -9.29 -20.99
N ALA A 103 -10.47 -9.00 -21.23
CA ALA A 103 -9.87 -7.70 -20.97
C ALA A 103 -10.57 -6.60 -21.78
N ALA A 104 -10.74 -6.81 -23.09
CA ALA A 104 -11.40 -5.86 -23.98
C ALA A 104 -12.86 -5.61 -23.58
N ARG A 105 -13.60 -6.68 -23.24
CA ARG A 105 -14.97 -6.59 -22.72
C ARG A 105 -15.03 -5.79 -21.43
N CYS A 106 -14.20 -6.12 -20.44
CA CYS A 106 -14.21 -5.42 -19.15
C CYS A 106 -14.00 -3.91 -19.32
N LEU A 107 -13.10 -3.48 -20.22
CA LEU A 107 -12.92 -2.07 -20.54
C LEU A 107 -14.10 -1.48 -21.33
N GLY A 108 -14.77 -2.26 -22.17
CA GLY A 108 -16.01 -1.87 -22.84
C GLY A 108 -17.17 -1.62 -21.87
N ASP A 109 -17.22 -2.42 -20.79
CA ASP A 109 -18.26 -2.33 -19.76
C ASP A 109 -18.01 -1.24 -18.70
N GLY A 110 -16.81 -0.64 -18.69
CA GLY A 110 -16.49 0.52 -17.85
C GLY A 110 -15.38 0.32 -16.82
N HIS A 111 -14.68 -0.82 -16.82
CA HIS A 111 -13.47 -0.97 -16.01
C HIS A 111 -12.38 0.01 -16.47
N ARG A 112 -11.57 0.48 -15.52
CA ARG A 112 -10.57 1.53 -15.72
C ARG A 112 -9.12 1.04 -15.63
N GLY A 113 -8.93 -0.26 -15.52
CA GLY A 113 -7.63 -0.91 -15.43
C GLY A 113 -7.76 -2.38 -15.09
N PHE A 114 -6.63 -3.04 -14.87
CA PHE A 114 -6.56 -4.48 -14.62
C PHE A 114 -5.80 -4.83 -13.34
N LYS A 115 -6.14 -5.97 -12.74
CA LYS A 115 -5.40 -6.60 -11.64
C LYS A 115 -4.90 -7.97 -12.08
N LEU A 116 -3.61 -8.22 -11.86
CA LEU A 116 -2.95 -9.51 -12.08
C LEU A 116 -2.28 -9.98 -10.78
N HIS A 117 -2.47 -11.24 -10.40
CA HIS A 117 -1.91 -11.79 -9.17
C HIS A 117 -1.16 -13.11 -9.41
N PRO A 118 0.11 -13.05 -9.86
CA PRO A 118 0.85 -14.22 -10.35
C PRO A 118 0.89 -15.40 -9.36
N ARG A 119 1.01 -15.12 -8.05
CA ARG A 119 0.94 -16.16 -6.99
C ARG A 119 -0.41 -16.86 -6.90
N ALA A 120 -1.52 -16.10 -6.89
CA ALA A 120 -2.84 -16.65 -6.62
C ALA A 120 -3.39 -17.42 -7.83
N GLU A 121 -3.14 -16.92 -9.03
CA GLU A 121 -3.53 -17.63 -10.26
C GLU A 121 -2.44 -18.59 -10.78
N GLY A 122 -1.23 -18.61 -10.21
CA GLY A 122 -0.17 -19.54 -10.57
C GLY A 122 0.39 -19.33 -11.99
N PHE A 123 0.86 -18.11 -12.27
CA PHE A 123 1.56 -17.76 -13.52
C PHE A 123 2.81 -16.92 -13.26
N THR A 124 3.64 -16.74 -14.29
CA THR A 124 4.81 -15.84 -14.31
C THR A 124 4.57 -14.68 -15.28
N ILE A 125 5.29 -13.57 -15.13
CA ILE A 125 5.01 -12.35 -15.92
C ILE A 125 5.28 -12.55 -17.43
N ASP A 126 6.19 -13.46 -17.78
CA ASP A 126 6.47 -13.87 -19.16
C ASP A 126 5.41 -14.79 -19.78
N HIS A 127 4.34 -15.14 -19.04
CA HIS A 127 3.25 -15.94 -19.59
C HIS A 127 2.59 -15.22 -20.79
N PRO A 128 2.33 -15.88 -21.94
CA PRO A 128 1.80 -15.23 -23.14
C PRO A 128 0.47 -14.49 -22.93
N GLY A 129 -0.36 -14.96 -22.00
CA GLY A 129 -1.59 -14.27 -21.61
C GLY A 129 -1.37 -12.92 -20.95
N VAL A 130 -0.25 -12.72 -20.23
CA VAL A 130 0.11 -11.43 -19.63
C VAL A 130 0.45 -10.42 -20.72
N ALA A 131 1.24 -10.83 -21.73
CA ALA A 131 1.53 -9.98 -22.90
C ALA A 131 0.26 -9.58 -23.66
N LYS A 132 -0.72 -10.49 -23.78
CA LYS A 132 -2.03 -10.16 -24.38
C LYS A 132 -2.80 -9.11 -23.58
N VAL A 133 -2.82 -9.22 -22.24
CA VAL A 133 -3.45 -8.20 -21.38
C VAL A 133 -2.70 -6.87 -21.46
N ALA A 134 -1.37 -6.92 -21.47
CA ALA A 134 -0.50 -5.75 -21.60
C ALA A 134 -0.74 -4.99 -22.92
N ALA A 135 -0.89 -5.71 -24.04
CA ALA A 135 -1.23 -5.11 -25.32
C ALA A 135 -2.55 -4.33 -25.27
N VAL A 136 -3.61 -4.93 -24.71
CA VAL A 136 -4.92 -4.27 -24.53
C VAL A 136 -4.80 -3.06 -23.60
N ALA A 137 -4.07 -3.19 -22.50
CA ALA A 137 -3.88 -2.12 -21.53
C ALA A 137 -3.13 -0.92 -22.12
N ALA A 138 -2.05 -1.17 -22.86
CA ALA A 138 -1.25 -0.14 -23.53
C ALA A 138 -2.05 0.58 -24.63
N GLU A 139 -2.78 -0.15 -25.46
CA GLU A 139 -3.65 0.42 -26.51
C GLU A 139 -4.72 1.34 -25.90
N ARG A 140 -5.33 0.90 -24.79
CA ARG A 140 -6.42 1.62 -24.11
C ARG A 140 -5.92 2.62 -23.07
N LYS A 141 -4.60 2.71 -22.87
CA LYS A 141 -3.91 3.59 -21.91
C LYS A 141 -4.45 3.48 -20.48
N VAL A 142 -4.68 2.25 -20.04
CA VAL A 142 -5.12 1.92 -18.67
C VAL A 142 -4.02 1.20 -17.91
N PRO A 143 -3.87 1.42 -16.60
CA PRO A 143 -2.83 0.77 -15.82
C PRO A 143 -3.19 -0.68 -15.46
N ILE A 144 -2.15 -1.46 -15.15
CA ILE A 144 -2.25 -2.81 -14.57
C ILE A 144 -1.62 -2.80 -13.18
N VAL A 145 -2.38 -3.15 -12.14
CA VAL A 145 -1.82 -3.46 -10.81
C VAL A 145 -1.36 -4.92 -10.81
N ILE A 146 -0.09 -5.16 -10.49
CA ILE A 146 0.51 -6.50 -10.45
C ILE A 146 0.97 -6.78 -9.02
N HIS A 147 0.54 -7.90 -8.43
CA HIS A 147 1.04 -8.31 -7.12
C HIS A 147 2.55 -8.58 -7.17
N ALA A 148 3.33 -7.85 -6.37
CA ALA A 148 4.79 -7.96 -6.24
C ALA A 148 5.24 -8.02 -4.76
N GLY A 149 4.40 -8.65 -3.93
CA GLY A 149 4.54 -8.73 -2.48
C GLY A 149 5.05 -10.07 -1.96
N ARG A 150 4.69 -10.41 -0.72
CA ARG A 150 5.14 -11.63 -0.05
C ARG A 150 4.73 -12.90 -0.81
N GLY A 151 5.71 -13.80 -0.99
CA GLY A 151 5.46 -15.16 -1.47
C GLY A 151 5.40 -15.31 -2.98
N ILE A 152 5.94 -14.34 -3.73
CA ILE A 152 6.17 -14.44 -5.17
C ILE A 152 7.68 -14.55 -5.45
N PRO A 153 8.11 -15.33 -6.46
CA PRO A 153 9.48 -15.26 -6.98
C PRO A 153 9.82 -13.86 -7.53
N PRO A 154 11.12 -13.56 -7.72
CA PRO A 154 11.55 -12.39 -8.47
C PRO A 154 10.82 -12.27 -9.81
N LEU A 155 10.27 -11.09 -10.10
CA LEU A 155 9.52 -10.76 -11.30
C LEU A 155 10.11 -9.57 -12.06
N GLY A 156 11.09 -8.87 -11.47
CA GLY A 156 11.55 -7.59 -11.98
C GLY A 156 12.03 -7.65 -13.42
N GLU A 157 12.89 -8.61 -13.79
CA GLU A 157 13.40 -8.73 -15.16
C GLU A 157 12.26 -8.92 -16.17
N GLN A 158 11.30 -9.78 -15.85
CA GLN A 158 10.14 -10.04 -16.70
C GLN A 158 9.22 -8.81 -16.80
N ALA A 159 9.06 -8.05 -15.72
CA ALA A 159 8.29 -6.80 -15.73
C ALA A 159 8.97 -5.71 -16.59
N LEU A 160 10.31 -5.64 -16.60
CA LEU A 160 11.04 -4.73 -17.48
C LEU A 160 10.89 -5.12 -18.95
N THR A 161 11.03 -6.41 -19.27
CA THR A 161 10.80 -6.91 -20.64
C THR A 161 9.38 -6.61 -21.11
N LEU A 162 8.37 -6.85 -20.27
CA LEU A 162 6.98 -6.55 -20.59
C LEU A 162 6.76 -5.05 -20.91
N LEU A 163 7.40 -4.15 -20.15
CA LEU A 163 7.36 -2.72 -20.41
C LEU A 163 8.07 -2.33 -21.71
N ASP A 164 9.22 -2.94 -21.97
CA ASP A 164 10.04 -2.66 -23.16
C ASP A 164 9.31 -3.17 -24.44
N ASP A 165 8.59 -4.29 -24.36
CA ASP A 165 7.79 -4.86 -25.46
C ASP A 165 6.46 -4.12 -25.71
N HIS A 166 5.94 -3.38 -24.72
CA HIS A 166 4.66 -2.67 -24.81
C HIS A 166 4.81 -1.18 -24.49
N PRO A 167 5.32 -0.36 -25.45
CA PRO A 167 5.45 1.08 -25.26
C PRO A 167 4.13 1.75 -24.88
N GLY A 168 4.16 2.54 -23.81
CA GLY A 168 2.97 3.22 -23.27
C GLY A 168 2.19 2.42 -22.24
N LEU A 169 2.57 1.16 -21.97
CA LEU A 169 2.05 0.40 -20.84
C LEU A 169 2.40 1.10 -19.52
N VAL A 170 1.44 1.09 -18.59
CA VAL A 170 1.67 1.45 -17.18
C VAL A 170 1.39 0.23 -16.32
N ILE A 171 2.39 -0.20 -15.55
CA ILE A 171 2.22 -1.21 -14.51
C ILE A 171 2.49 -0.59 -13.15
N ILE A 172 1.69 -0.95 -12.16
CA ILE A 172 1.86 -0.59 -10.75
C ILE A 172 2.22 -1.88 -10.03
N LEU A 173 3.48 -2.01 -9.62
CA LEU A 173 3.93 -3.11 -8.77
C LEU A 173 3.42 -2.87 -7.36
N ALA A 174 2.55 -3.76 -6.89
CA ALA A 174 1.98 -3.66 -5.56
C ALA A 174 2.99 -4.00 -4.47
N HIS A 175 2.71 -3.56 -3.25
CA HIS A 175 3.49 -3.85 -2.05
C HIS A 175 4.92 -3.33 -2.17
N ALA A 176 5.08 -2.10 -2.66
CA ALA A 176 6.37 -1.47 -2.94
C ALA A 176 7.30 -2.27 -3.88
N GLY A 177 6.82 -3.31 -4.57
CA GLY A 177 7.65 -4.16 -5.43
C GLY A 177 8.72 -4.94 -4.66
N ILE A 178 8.46 -5.32 -3.41
CA ILE A 178 9.46 -5.89 -2.48
C ILE A 178 10.11 -7.19 -2.98
N SER A 179 9.55 -7.87 -3.99
CA SER A 179 10.19 -9.04 -4.59
C SER A 179 11.55 -8.70 -5.21
N ASP A 180 11.73 -7.48 -5.70
CA ASP A 180 12.91 -7.02 -6.45
C ASP A 180 13.33 -5.58 -6.13
N LEU A 181 12.70 -4.96 -5.13
CA LEU A 181 12.79 -3.52 -4.81
C LEU A 181 14.25 -3.01 -4.81
N SER A 182 15.17 -3.79 -4.22
CA SER A 182 16.60 -3.44 -4.08
C SER A 182 17.29 -3.01 -5.38
N TRP A 183 16.88 -3.54 -6.53
CA TRP A 183 17.52 -3.23 -7.82
C TRP A 183 16.54 -2.61 -8.81
N ILE A 184 15.27 -3.06 -8.85
CA ILE A 184 14.30 -2.60 -9.85
C ILE A 184 13.94 -1.12 -9.66
N ALA A 185 14.05 -0.59 -8.43
CA ALA A 185 13.86 0.83 -8.16
C ALA A 185 14.76 1.72 -9.02
N ARG A 186 16.01 1.30 -9.28
CA ARG A 186 16.96 2.05 -10.11
C ARG A 186 16.56 2.01 -11.59
N GLU A 187 16.09 0.85 -12.05
CA GLU A 187 15.63 0.63 -13.42
C GLU A 187 14.35 1.39 -13.75
N SER A 188 13.51 1.69 -12.75
CA SER A 188 12.29 2.47 -12.93
C SER A 188 12.54 3.88 -13.48
N ARG A 189 13.73 4.45 -13.26
CA ARG A 189 14.06 5.84 -13.61
C ARG A 189 14.00 6.09 -15.12
N SER A 190 14.42 5.11 -15.93
CA SER A 190 14.38 5.14 -17.39
C SER A 190 13.05 4.64 -17.97
N ARG A 191 12.16 4.09 -17.13
CA ARG A 191 10.90 3.45 -17.55
C ARG A 191 9.71 4.12 -16.87
N PRO A 192 9.16 5.20 -17.45
CA PRO A 192 8.07 5.97 -16.83
C PRO A 192 6.78 5.16 -16.64
N GLY A 193 6.63 4.03 -17.35
CA GLY A 193 5.52 3.10 -17.18
C GLY A 193 5.63 2.16 -15.97
N LEU A 194 6.78 2.11 -15.28
CA LEU A 194 6.96 1.32 -14.06
C LEU A 194 6.60 2.17 -12.84
N MET A 195 5.54 1.81 -12.13
CA MET A 195 5.10 2.46 -10.90
C MET A 195 5.07 1.47 -9.74
N PHE A 196 4.98 1.99 -8.51
CA PHE A 196 4.93 1.21 -7.28
C PHE A 196 3.83 1.75 -6.38
N ASP A 197 3.08 0.87 -5.73
CA ASP A 197 2.19 1.31 -4.66
C ASP A 197 2.87 1.25 -3.28
N THR A 198 2.24 1.85 -2.26
CA THR A 198 2.75 1.88 -0.89
C THR A 198 2.05 0.90 0.05
N SER A 199 1.31 -0.10 -0.47
CA SER A 199 0.54 -1.04 0.36
C SER A 199 1.44 -2.12 0.99
N TRP A 200 2.35 -1.66 1.85
CA TRP A 200 3.33 -2.48 2.53
C TRP A 200 3.54 -2.02 3.97
N TRP A 201 3.65 -2.99 4.87
CA TRP A 201 3.69 -2.77 6.31
C TRP A 201 5.07 -2.40 6.85
N ASN A 202 6.14 -2.69 6.10
CA ASN A 202 7.51 -2.43 6.53
C ASN A 202 7.94 -1.01 6.14
N ALA A 203 8.06 -0.13 7.14
CA ALA A 203 8.43 1.26 6.93
C ALA A 203 9.88 1.45 6.46
N ALA A 204 10.77 0.47 6.67
CA ALA A 204 12.12 0.51 6.12
C ALA A 204 12.11 0.33 4.59
N ASP A 205 11.28 -0.59 4.08
CA ASP A 205 11.07 -0.79 2.64
C ASP A 205 10.41 0.45 2.01
N LEU A 206 9.41 1.05 2.68
CA LEU A 206 8.83 2.32 2.23
C LEU A 206 9.88 3.44 2.19
N GLY A 207 10.76 3.52 3.21
CA GLY A 207 11.89 4.45 3.21
C GLY A 207 12.84 4.21 2.04
N PHE A 208 13.15 2.94 1.73
CA PHE A 208 13.96 2.57 0.57
C PHE A 208 13.27 2.97 -0.75
N LEU A 209 11.96 2.74 -0.87
CA LEU A 209 11.18 3.12 -2.03
C LEU A 209 11.29 4.62 -2.31
N PHE A 210 11.01 5.47 -1.32
CA PHE A 210 11.11 6.93 -1.45
C PHE A 210 12.55 7.40 -1.76
N ALA A 211 13.57 6.67 -1.31
CA ALA A 211 14.97 6.97 -1.59
C ALA A 211 15.42 6.65 -3.00
N ASN A 212 14.79 5.68 -3.66
CA ASN A 212 15.32 5.09 -4.89
C ASN A 212 14.41 5.24 -6.11
N VAL A 213 13.10 5.42 -5.92
CA VAL A 213 12.09 5.60 -6.97
C VAL A 213 11.66 7.06 -7.05
N ASP A 214 11.52 7.58 -8.27
CA ASP A 214 11.09 8.96 -8.45
C ASP A 214 9.65 9.10 -7.93
N VAL A 215 9.39 10.17 -7.17
CA VAL A 215 8.09 10.36 -6.51
C VAL A 215 6.92 10.37 -7.51
N SER A 216 7.14 10.71 -8.79
CA SER A 216 6.11 10.63 -9.83
C SER A 216 5.67 9.19 -10.19
N GLN A 217 6.36 8.17 -9.68
CA GLN A 217 6.10 6.74 -9.91
C GLN A 217 5.57 6.02 -8.67
N ILE A 218 5.30 6.73 -7.56
CA ILE A 218 4.82 6.15 -6.31
C ILE A 218 3.33 6.48 -6.12
N VAL A 219 2.50 5.48 -5.82
CA VAL A 219 1.07 5.63 -5.60
C VAL A 219 0.71 5.19 -4.18
N TYR A 220 -0.02 6.02 -3.44
CA TYR A 220 -0.57 5.60 -2.15
C TYR A 220 -1.53 4.43 -2.31
N ALA A 221 -1.41 3.42 -1.44
CA ALA A 221 -2.37 2.32 -1.37
C ALA A 221 -2.42 1.66 0.01
N SER A 222 -3.56 1.04 0.35
CA SER A 222 -3.74 0.32 1.64
C SER A 222 -3.73 -1.21 1.55
N ASP A 223 -4.19 -1.78 0.43
CA ASP A 223 -4.51 -3.21 0.32
C ASP A 223 -5.64 -3.65 1.28
N MET A 224 -6.61 -2.76 1.56
CA MET A 224 -7.83 -3.14 2.32
C MET A 224 -8.53 -4.32 1.62
N PRO A 225 -8.99 -5.38 2.33
CA PRO A 225 -9.21 -5.49 3.78
C PRO A 225 -8.05 -5.97 4.64
N TYR A 226 -6.85 -6.18 4.07
CA TYR A 226 -5.71 -6.64 4.86
C TYR A 226 -5.25 -5.58 5.87
N TRP A 227 -5.28 -4.31 5.49
CA TRP A 227 -4.94 -3.18 6.36
C TRP A 227 -5.99 -2.08 6.33
N ASP A 228 -6.20 -1.44 7.48
CA ASP A 228 -7.04 -0.25 7.56
C ASP A 228 -6.36 0.93 6.83
N PRO A 229 -7.08 1.68 5.97
CA PRO A 229 -6.52 2.80 5.24
C PRO A 229 -5.86 3.87 6.12
N GLN A 230 -6.30 4.04 7.37
CA GLN A 230 -5.67 4.95 8.34
C GLN A 230 -4.24 4.52 8.70
N VAL A 231 -4.01 3.21 8.89
CA VAL A 231 -2.68 2.66 9.16
C VAL A 231 -1.78 2.89 7.95
N ALA A 232 -2.22 2.49 6.75
CA ALA A 232 -1.42 2.62 5.53
C ALA A 232 -1.10 4.09 5.18
N ALA A 233 -2.07 5.01 5.37
CA ALA A 233 -1.87 6.43 5.14
C ALA A 233 -0.87 7.02 6.14
N THR A 234 -0.95 6.60 7.41
CA THR A 234 0.01 6.98 8.45
C THR A 234 1.42 6.56 8.06
N LEU A 235 1.63 5.29 7.72
CA LEU A 235 2.94 4.77 7.30
C LEU A 235 3.48 5.54 6.09
N THR A 236 2.65 5.73 5.06
CA THR A 236 3.04 6.41 3.82
C THR A 236 3.43 7.87 4.06
N ALA A 237 2.62 8.63 4.81
CA ALA A 237 2.85 10.05 5.06
C ALA A 237 4.13 10.27 5.88
N ARG A 238 4.31 9.45 6.92
CA ARG A 238 5.49 9.50 7.78
C ARG A 238 6.78 9.18 7.00
N SER A 239 6.76 8.13 6.19
CA SER A 239 7.91 7.75 5.35
C SER A 239 8.21 8.81 4.29
N ALA A 240 7.19 9.41 3.67
CA ALA A 240 7.36 10.49 2.71
C ALA A 240 8.04 11.72 3.34
N VAL A 241 7.58 12.18 4.52
CA VAL A 241 8.16 13.34 5.21
C VAL A 241 9.55 13.02 5.77
N GLN A 242 9.79 11.81 6.28
CA GLN A 242 11.13 11.37 6.69
C GLN A 242 12.13 11.39 5.52
N ALA A 243 11.64 11.12 4.31
CA ALA A 243 12.42 11.21 3.09
C ALA A 243 12.55 12.68 2.57
N GLY A 244 11.93 13.65 3.24
CA GLY A 244 12.03 15.07 2.90
C GLY A 244 11.03 15.56 1.85
N LEU A 245 10.01 14.77 1.50
CA LEU A 245 8.96 15.20 0.59
C LEU A 245 8.08 16.27 1.24
N THR A 246 7.67 17.26 0.44
CA THR A 246 6.76 18.33 0.86
C THR A 246 5.81 18.71 -0.28
N GLY A 247 4.71 19.41 0.05
CA GLY A 247 3.85 20.07 -0.93
C GLY A 247 3.39 19.16 -2.07
N GLN A 248 3.73 19.55 -3.30
CA GLN A 248 3.33 18.85 -4.52
C GLN A 248 3.77 17.38 -4.56
N ALA A 249 4.91 17.03 -3.97
CA ALA A 249 5.39 15.65 -3.94
C ALA A 249 4.46 14.75 -3.11
N ILE A 250 4.00 15.23 -1.95
CA ILE A 250 3.02 14.51 -1.11
C ILE A 250 1.69 14.39 -1.85
N THR A 251 1.18 15.47 -2.44
CA THR A 251 -0.07 15.42 -3.24
C THR A 251 0.03 14.47 -4.43
N ALA A 252 1.21 14.33 -5.05
CA ALA A 252 1.44 13.39 -6.12
C ALA A 252 1.28 11.94 -5.64
N VAL A 253 1.93 11.56 -4.53
CA VAL A 253 1.85 10.21 -3.96
C VAL A 253 0.41 9.85 -3.59
N PHE A 254 -0.28 10.73 -2.85
CA PHE A 254 -1.58 10.41 -2.26
C PHE A 254 -2.76 10.40 -3.23
N GLY A 255 -2.57 10.82 -4.49
CA GLY A 255 -3.64 10.71 -5.48
C GLY A 255 -3.30 11.27 -6.86
N GLY A 256 -2.39 12.24 -6.93
CA GLY A 256 -2.03 12.86 -8.21
C GLY A 256 -1.44 11.89 -9.24
N ASN A 257 -0.58 10.96 -8.81
CA ASN A 257 0.04 9.94 -9.67
C ASN A 257 -0.99 8.93 -10.16
N LEU A 258 -1.84 8.42 -9.27
CA LEU A 258 -2.90 7.48 -9.61
C LEU A 258 -3.86 8.08 -10.65
N LYS A 259 -4.36 9.30 -10.42
CA LYS A 259 -5.25 9.98 -11.36
C LYS A 259 -4.61 10.18 -12.74
N ARG A 260 -3.32 10.52 -12.80
CA ARG A 260 -2.59 10.62 -14.08
C ARG A 260 -2.56 9.28 -14.82
N ALA A 261 -2.25 8.20 -14.12
CA ALA A 261 -2.22 6.86 -14.70
C ALA A 261 -3.62 6.45 -15.23
N LEU A 262 -4.67 6.72 -14.46
CA LEU A 262 -6.06 6.43 -14.85
C LEU A 262 -6.55 7.24 -16.05
N ASP A 263 -6.05 8.46 -16.21
CA ASP A 263 -6.37 9.35 -17.34
C ASP A 263 -5.51 9.06 -18.59
N GLY A 264 -4.64 8.05 -18.54
CA GLY A 264 -3.72 7.73 -19.64
C GLY A 264 -2.75 8.86 -19.97
N ARG A 265 -2.48 9.74 -19.00
CA ARG A 265 -1.57 10.88 -19.17
C ARG A 265 -0.13 10.43 -18.96
N ALA A 266 0.78 11.05 -19.69
CA ALA A 266 2.21 10.84 -19.48
C ALA A 266 2.60 11.15 -18.02
N ARG A 267 3.62 10.43 -17.53
CA ARG A 267 4.26 10.72 -16.24
C ARG A 267 4.59 12.22 -16.16
N SER A 268 4.43 12.80 -14.98
CA SER A 268 4.91 14.17 -14.77
C SER A 268 6.43 14.24 -14.95
N ALA A 269 6.96 15.46 -15.01
CA ALA A 269 8.39 15.65 -14.82
C ALA A 269 8.84 14.95 -13.51
N PRO A 270 10.07 14.41 -13.47
CA PRO A 270 10.64 13.85 -12.25
C PRO A 270 10.42 14.79 -11.06
N LEU A 271 9.85 14.25 -9.99
CA LEU A 271 9.62 15.00 -8.75
C LEU A 271 10.77 14.79 -7.75
N GLY A 272 11.78 14.04 -8.16
CA GLY A 272 12.95 13.74 -7.36
C GLY A 272 12.76 12.49 -6.50
N PHE A 273 13.72 12.29 -5.61
CA PHE A 273 13.75 11.21 -4.62
C PHE A 273 13.92 11.85 -3.24
N GLY A 274 13.49 11.15 -2.21
CA GLY A 274 13.70 11.60 -0.84
C GLY A 274 14.80 10.80 -0.15
N LEU A 275 15.88 11.43 0.30
CA LEU A 275 16.91 10.72 1.07
C LEU A 275 16.46 10.60 2.52
N PRO A 276 16.16 9.39 3.03
CA PRO A 276 15.80 9.24 4.43
C PRO A 276 16.99 9.66 5.28
N GLY A 277 16.76 10.53 6.26
CA GLY A 277 17.75 10.75 7.31
C GLY A 277 18.06 9.42 7.99
N TYR A 278 19.33 9.16 8.30
CA TYR A 278 19.72 7.97 9.07
C TYR A 278 18.97 7.96 10.39
N ALA A 279 18.24 6.87 10.66
CA ALA A 279 17.58 6.70 11.94
C ALA A 279 18.62 6.58 13.06
N ASP A 280 18.35 7.26 14.18
CA ASP A 280 19.18 7.20 15.37
C ASP A 280 19.35 5.73 15.82
N PRO A 281 20.56 5.25 16.13
CA PRO A 281 20.78 3.86 16.56
C PRO A 281 19.88 3.40 17.71
N MET A 282 19.48 4.31 18.61
CA MET A 282 18.52 4.01 19.67
C MET A 282 17.14 3.67 19.10
N LEU A 283 16.65 4.46 18.15
CA LEU A 283 15.36 4.23 17.50
C LEU A 283 15.40 2.99 16.61
N LEU A 284 16.55 2.70 15.97
CA LEU A 284 16.76 1.45 15.24
C LEU A 284 16.63 0.22 16.15
N ARG A 285 17.10 0.27 17.40
CA ARG A 285 16.89 -0.81 18.37
C ARG A 285 15.41 -1.01 18.69
N VAL A 286 14.64 0.06 18.84
CA VAL A 286 13.18 -0.03 19.05
C VAL A 286 12.52 -0.68 17.83
N ALA A 287 12.78 -0.17 16.62
CA ALA A 287 12.23 -0.70 15.39
C ALA A 287 12.57 -2.18 15.15
N ALA A 288 13.82 -2.58 15.42
CA ALA A 288 14.27 -3.96 15.24
C ALA A 288 13.49 -4.95 16.11
N ASN A 289 13.22 -4.61 17.38
CA ASN A 289 12.42 -5.45 18.28
C ASN A 289 10.93 -5.44 17.93
N LEU A 290 10.40 -4.33 17.40
CA LEU A 290 9.03 -4.32 16.87
C LEU A 290 8.89 -5.18 15.61
N TYR A 291 9.92 -5.24 14.76
CA TYR A 291 9.90 -6.10 13.58
C TYR A 291 9.93 -7.58 13.92
N THR A 292 10.61 -8.00 14.99
CA THR A 292 10.53 -9.41 15.43
C THR A 292 9.10 -9.76 15.87
N ALA A 293 8.40 -8.85 16.57
CA ALA A 293 7.00 -9.03 16.92
C ALA A 293 6.08 -9.09 15.67
N LEU A 294 6.19 -8.11 14.77
CA LEU A 294 5.39 -8.04 13.54
C LEU A 294 5.57 -9.26 12.63
N GLY A 295 6.80 -9.77 12.51
CA GLY A 295 7.10 -10.94 11.68
C GLY A 295 6.36 -12.21 12.11
N THR A 296 5.98 -12.30 13.38
CA THR A 296 5.23 -13.46 13.91
C THR A 296 3.73 -13.39 13.67
N VAL A 297 3.15 -12.18 13.55
CA VAL A 297 1.69 -11.98 13.35
C VAL A 297 1.20 -12.76 12.13
N PHE A 298 1.98 -12.76 11.05
CA PHE A 298 1.64 -13.46 9.81
C PHE A 298 1.63 -14.99 9.91
N ASN A 299 2.05 -15.54 11.05
CA ASN A 299 1.95 -16.96 11.39
C ASN A 299 0.90 -17.21 12.49
N GLY A 300 0.05 -16.23 12.79
CA GLY A 300 -1.06 -16.34 13.74
C GLY A 300 -0.66 -16.21 15.21
N ALA A 301 0.52 -15.65 15.51
CA ALA A 301 0.97 -15.45 16.88
C ALA A 301 1.62 -14.07 17.03
N LEU A 302 1.36 -13.38 18.14
CA LEU A 302 2.06 -12.15 18.47
C LEU A 302 3.22 -12.42 19.45
N MET A 303 4.46 -12.19 19.04
CA MET A 303 5.62 -12.38 19.92
C MET A 303 5.73 -11.24 20.95
N ILE A 304 5.13 -11.46 22.11
CA ILE A 304 5.15 -10.54 23.26
C ILE A 304 6.57 -10.17 23.70
N GLU A 305 7.53 -11.10 23.63
CA GLU A 305 8.92 -10.81 23.99
C GLU A 305 9.54 -9.70 23.11
N GLY A 306 9.20 -9.64 21.81
CA GLY A 306 9.65 -8.56 20.93
C GLY A 306 9.06 -7.20 21.32
N ILE A 307 7.80 -7.19 21.76
CA ILE A 307 7.11 -6.01 22.30
C ILE A 307 7.80 -5.54 23.59
N ASP A 308 8.04 -6.46 24.54
CA ASP A 308 8.70 -6.15 25.81
C ASP A 308 10.10 -5.55 25.58
N LEU A 309 10.90 -6.17 24.69
CA LEU A 309 12.22 -5.67 24.34
C LEU A 309 12.16 -4.29 23.68
N ALA A 310 11.13 -4.01 22.85
CA ALA A 310 10.92 -2.68 22.28
C ALA A 310 10.58 -1.63 23.34
N VAL A 311 9.72 -1.97 24.33
CA VAL A 311 9.41 -1.08 25.46
C VAL A 311 10.66 -0.79 26.28
N ARG A 312 11.46 -1.83 26.62
CA ARG A 312 12.75 -1.64 27.31
C ARG A 312 13.75 -0.83 26.50
N ALA A 313 13.75 -0.94 25.17
CA ALA A 313 14.59 -0.13 24.31
C ALA A 313 14.15 1.35 24.26
N ALA A 314 12.88 1.64 24.53
CA ALA A 314 12.34 3.00 24.65
C ALA A 314 12.56 3.62 26.04
N GLU A 315 12.76 2.82 27.09
CA GLU A 315 13.16 3.25 28.43
C GLU A 315 14.63 3.72 28.44
N THR A 316 14.84 4.98 28.02
CA THR A 316 16.18 5.57 27.92
C THR A 316 16.33 6.78 28.84
N GLY A 317 17.57 7.19 29.09
CA GLY A 317 17.87 8.44 29.77
C GLY A 317 17.44 9.68 28.94
N PRO A 318 17.85 10.90 29.35
CA PRO A 318 17.51 12.11 28.61
C PRO A 318 17.87 12.02 27.11
N THR A 319 16.88 12.25 26.25
CA THR A 319 17.02 12.11 24.79
C THR A 319 16.11 13.12 24.08
N PRO A 320 16.50 13.67 22.91
CA PRO A 320 15.62 14.55 22.12
C PRO A 320 14.32 13.85 21.66
N TYR A 321 14.28 12.51 21.66
CA TYR A 321 13.13 11.74 21.21
C TYR A 321 12.16 11.35 22.33
N ALA A 322 12.25 11.94 23.53
CA ALA A 322 11.46 11.50 24.68
C ALA A 322 9.94 11.51 24.44
N GLY A 323 9.43 12.50 23.69
CA GLY A 323 8.02 12.55 23.30
C GLY A 323 7.62 11.41 22.36
N LEU A 324 8.45 11.15 21.35
CA LEU A 324 8.24 10.06 20.39
C LEU A 324 8.29 8.68 21.07
N LEU A 325 9.28 8.45 21.94
CA LEU A 325 9.40 7.20 22.68
C LEU A 325 8.19 6.96 23.58
N ARG A 326 7.66 7.99 24.25
CA ARG A 326 6.41 7.87 25.02
C ARG A 326 5.22 7.49 24.13
N ALA A 327 5.07 8.14 22.97
CA ALA A 327 3.99 7.82 22.04
C ALA A 327 4.10 6.38 21.51
N ILE A 328 5.32 5.91 21.22
CA ILE A 328 5.61 4.53 20.85
C ILE A 328 5.23 3.58 21.99
N THR A 329 5.69 3.82 23.22
CA THR A 329 5.40 2.96 24.37
C THR A 329 3.89 2.81 24.59
N VAL A 330 3.12 3.91 24.58
CA VAL A 330 1.65 3.87 24.69
C VAL A 330 1.02 3.00 23.59
N THR A 331 1.49 3.17 22.35
CA THR A 331 0.98 2.43 21.18
C THR A 331 1.28 0.94 21.26
N VAL A 332 2.50 0.60 21.69
CA VAL A 332 2.96 -0.78 21.81
C VAL A 332 2.28 -1.49 23.00
N SER A 333 2.04 -0.79 24.11
CA SER A 333 1.26 -1.33 25.23
C SER A 333 -0.17 -1.65 24.83
N ALA A 334 -0.84 -0.76 24.09
CA ALA A 334 -2.19 -1.05 23.58
C ALA A 334 -2.22 -2.26 22.63
N ALA A 335 -1.18 -2.44 21.81
CA ALA A 335 -1.06 -3.63 20.97
C ALA A 335 -0.89 -4.92 21.80
N ALA A 336 -0.12 -4.85 22.88
CA ALA A 336 0.06 -5.96 23.81
C ALA A 336 -1.24 -6.34 24.52
N ASP A 337 -2.04 -5.34 24.93
CA ASP A 337 -3.34 -5.53 25.59
C ASP A 337 -4.36 -6.22 24.67
N LEU A 338 -4.33 -5.91 23.37
CA LEU A 338 -5.13 -6.61 22.36
C LEU A 338 -4.68 -8.07 22.17
N GLY A 339 -3.35 -8.29 22.15
CA GLY A 339 -2.74 -9.62 22.06
C GLY A 339 -3.27 -10.48 20.91
N ASP A 340 -3.31 -11.80 21.14
CA ASP A 340 -3.82 -12.77 20.17
C ASP A 340 -5.37 -12.74 20.02
N ALA A 341 -6.08 -11.98 20.84
CA ALA A 341 -7.54 -11.83 20.70
C ALA A 341 -7.91 -10.96 19.48
N HIS A 342 -7.07 -9.97 19.17
CA HIS A 342 -7.26 -9.06 18.03
C HIS A 342 -5.94 -8.84 17.27
N PRO A 343 -5.34 -9.90 16.67
CA PRO A 343 -3.96 -9.87 16.20
C PRO A 343 -3.73 -8.87 15.06
N PHE A 344 -4.72 -8.65 14.17
CA PHE A 344 -4.60 -7.66 13.10
C PHE A 344 -4.68 -6.22 13.59
N GLU A 345 -5.49 -5.95 14.62
CA GLU A 345 -5.58 -4.63 15.24
C GLU A 345 -4.30 -4.32 16.02
N ALA A 346 -3.78 -5.31 16.77
CA ALA A 346 -2.48 -5.23 17.43
C ALA A 346 -1.35 -4.99 16.40
N ALA A 347 -1.37 -5.70 15.27
CA ALA A 347 -0.39 -5.51 14.21
C ALA A 347 -0.43 -4.11 13.62
N GLY A 348 -1.61 -3.53 13.38
CA GLY A 348 -1.74 -2.15 12.91
C GLY A 348 -1.09 -1.14 13.86
N LEU A 349 -1.27 -1.30 15.18
CA LEU A 349 -0.60 -0.46 16.18
C LEU A 349 0.92 -0.65 16.17
N LEU A 350 1.42 -1.90 16.06
CA LEU A 350 2.85 -2.18 15.99
C LEU A 350 3.50 -1.65 14.71
N MET A 351 2.79 -1.68 13.58
CA MET A 351 3.23 -1.07 12.31
C MET A 351 3.40 0.44 12.47
N ILE A 352 2.42 1.11 13.09
CA ILE A 352 2.50 2.54 13.38
C ILE A 352 3.68 2.85 14.29
N ALA A 353 3.84 2.10 15.39
CA ALA A 353 4.94 2.29 16.33
C ALA A 353 6.32 2.09 15.67
N CYS A 354 6.45 1.05 14.84
CA CYS A 354 7.68 0.77 14.11
C CYS A 354 7.97 1.87 13.07
N SER A 355 6.96 2.29 12.31
CA SER A 355 7.04 3.44 11.41
C SER A 355 7.50 4.69 12.16
N ALA A 356 6.91 4.99 13.32
CA ALA A 356 7.27 6.14 14.13
C ALA A 356 8.73 6.14 14.57
N ALA A 357 9.26 4.99 14.99
CA ALA A 357 10.69 4.84 15.31
C ALA A 357 11.60 5.11 14.10
N LEU A 358 11.19 4.72 12.90
CA LEU A 358 11.96 4.92 11.67
C LEU A 358 11.76 6.30 11.02
N THR A 359 10.81 7.08 11.52
CA THR A 359 10.42 8.38 10.94
C THR A 359 10.37 9.49 12.00
N PRO A 360 11.46 9.73 12.77
CA PRO A 360 11.43 10.70 13.86
C PRO A 360 11.23 12.15 13.41
N ALA A 361 11.42 12.47 12.13
CA ALA A 361 11.13 13.80 11.60
C ALA A 361 9.63 14.08 11.42
N ALA A 362 8.79 13.04 11.38
CA ALA A 362 7.35 13.19 11.25
C ALA A 362 6.69 13.48 12.62
N PRO A 363 5.64 14.33 12.66
CA PRO A 363 4.96 14.72 13.89
C PRO A 363 4.38 13.52 14.63
N ILE A 364 4.24 13.63 15.95
CA ILE A 364 3.59 12.63 16.80
C ILE A 364 2.21 13.13 17.21
N PRO A 365 1.24 12.24 17.49
CA PRO A 365 -0.08 12.64 17.95
C PRO A 365 -0.04 13.32 19.32
N ASP A 366 -1.02 14.17 19.59
CA ASP A 366 -1.34 14.59 20.95
C ASP A 366 -2.06 13.46 21.68
N LEU A 367 -1.40 12.89 22.67
CA LEU A 367 -1.90 11.78 23.49
C LEU A 367 -2.29 12.24 24.90
N GLY A 368 -2.64 13.53 25.09
CA GLY A 368 -3.09 14.05 26.38
C GLY A 368 -4.29 13.30 26.98
N TRP A 369 -5.12 12.68 26.13
CA TRP A 369 -6.25 11.84 26.54
C TRP A 369 -5.83 10.47 27.10
N VAL A 370 -4.59 10.05 26.87
CA VAL A 370 -4.02 8.78 27.37
C VAL A 370 -3.49 8.93 28.81
N THR A 371 -4.04 9.88 29.60
CA THR A 371 -3.68 10.06 31.01
C THR A 371 -4.87 9.86 31.94
N ALA A 372 -5.04 8.62 32.39
CA ALA A 372 -5.42 8.20 33.74
C ALA A 372 -4.85 6.80 33.98
#